data_AF-A0A8H4RZS9-F1
#
_entry.id   AF-A0A8H4RZS9-F1
#
_cell.length_a   1.000
_cell.length_b   1.000
_cell.length_c   1.000
_cell.angle_alpha   90.00
_cell.angle_beta   90.00
_cell.angle_gamma   90.00
#
_symmetry.space_group_name_H-M   'P 1'
#
loop_
_entity.id
_entity.type
_entity.pdbx_description
1 polymer ?
#
loop_
_entity_poly.entity_id
_entity_poly.type
_entity_poly.pdbx_seq_one_letter_code
_entity_poly.pdbx_strand_id
1 'polypeptide(L)'
;MRITSVTPYVVRGALANSDNSDWDYSCLVRIETDTGLLGWGEGASPAPQPGWGAPKILEMINTMSAPTLIGRDPTEPMVIWKELQILSVSTFSPPTWTADEQKASTGAISAIDIAL
;
A
#
# COMPACT_ATOMS: atom_id res chain seq x y z
N MET A 1 -11.26 -12.38 -13.88
CA MET A 1 -10.24 -11.43 -14.40
C MET A 1 -8.94 -11.72 -13.67
N ARG A 2 -7.75 -11.32 -14.13
CA ARG A 2 -6.51 -11.58 -13.37
C ARG A 2 -5.64 -10.35 -13.21
N ILE A 3 -5.17 -10.09 -12.00
CA ILE A 3 -4.15 -9.08 -11.74
C ILE A 3 -2.84 -9.49 -12.41
N THR A 4 -2.29 -8.63 -13.26
CA THR A 4 -1.03 -8.81 -13.98
C THR A 4 0.10 -7.99 -13.39
N SER A 5 -0.20 -6.85 -12.77
CA SER A 5 0.79 -6.03 -12.08
C SER A 5 0.20 -5.28 -10.88
N VAL A 6 1.05 -5.06 -9.87
CA VAL A 6 0.80 -4.19 -8.72
C VAL A 6 2.02 -3.29 -8.59
N THR A 7 1.86 -2.00 -8.87
CA THR A 7 2.98 -1.05 -8.93
C THR A 7 2.77 0.08 -7.92
N PRO A 8 3.54 0.12 -6.82
CA PRO A 8 3.53 1.25 -5.90
C PRO A 8 4.42 2.40 -6.38
N TYR A 9 4.02 3.63 -6.06
CA TYR A 9 4.73 4.86 -6.35
C TYR A 9 4.78 5.72 -5.09
N VAL A 10 5.94 6.35 -4.83
CA VAL A 10 6.02 7.45 -3.88
C VAL A 10 5.86 8.75 -4.66
N VAL A 11 4.80 9.49 -4.35
CA VAL A 11 4.53 10.80 -4.95
C VAL A 11 4.82 11.87 -3.91
N ARG A 12 5.57 12.90 -4.32
CA ARG A 12 5.89 14.06 -3.50
C ARG A 12 5.14 15.27 -4.04
N GLY A 13 4.29 15.88 -3.21
CA GLY A 13 3.46 17.03 -3.57
C GLY A 13 3.87 18.29 -2.79
N ALA A 14 3.77 19.45 -3.43
CA ALA A 14 3.91 20.73 -2.75
C ALA A 14 2.64 21.03 -1.94
N LEU A 15 2.78 21.43 -0.68
CA LEU A 15 1.66 21.88 0.12
C LEU A 15 1.32 23.32 -0.25
N ALA A 16 0.07 23.56 -0.68
CA ALA A 16 -0.33 24.83 -1.29
C ALA A 16 -0.30 26.05 -0.34
N ASN A 17 -0.02 25.88 0.95
CA ASN A 17 -0.06 26.95 1.96
C ASN A 17 1.02 26.80 3.06
N SER A 18 2.14 26.12 2.81
CA SER A 18 3.26 26.12 3.76
C SER A 18 4.24 27.24 3.41
N ASP A 19 4.45 28.18 4.34
CA ASP A 19 5.52 29.18 4.24
C ASP A 19 6.93 28.53 4.29
N ASN A 20 6.98 27.26 4.68
CA ASN A 20 8.13 26.38 4.55
C ASN A 20 8.07 25.59 3.23
N SER A 21 9.23 25.19 2.74
CA SER A 21 9.38 24.16 1.70
C SER A 21 8.95 22.78 2.18
N ASP A 22 7.76 22.65 2.80
CA ASP A 22 7.22 21.41 3.32
C ASP A 22 6.56 20.66 2.17
N TRP A 23 7.02 19.43 1.99
CA TRP A 23 6.52 18.52 0.96
C TRP A 23 5.76 17.41 1.65
N ASP A 24 4.59 17.09 1.12
CA ASP A 24 3.87 15.91 1.55
C ASP A 24 4.19 14.72 0.64
N TYR A 25 4.08 13.52 1.20
CA TYR A 25 4.43 12.29 0.53
C TYR A 25 3.27 11.33 0.59
N SER A 26 2.81 10.88 -0.57
CA SER A 26 1.79 9.84 -0.67
C SER A 26 2.37 8.57 -1.28
N CYS A 27 1.85 7.41 -0.88
CA CYS A 27 2.09 6.16 -1.60
C CYS A 27 0.84 5.80 -2.42
N LEU A 28 0.97 5.90 -3.75
CA LEU A 28 -0.05 5.46 -4.69
C LEU A 28 0.23 4.03 -5.16
N VAL A 29 -0.81 3.26 -5.44
CA VAL A 29 -0.72 1.93 -6.04
C VAL A 29 -1.53 1.91 -7.32
N ARG A 30 -0.96 1.32 -8.37
CA ARG A 30 -1.66 0.98 -9.61
C ARG A 30 -1.75 -0.53 -9.74
N ILE A 31 -2.97 -1.04 -9.93
CA ILE A 31 -3.22 -2.45 -10.22
C ILE A 31 -3.71 -2.57 -11.66
N GLU A 32 -3.10 -3.48 -12.42
CA GLU A 32 -3.48 -3.77 -13.81
C GLU A 32 -3.99 -5.20 -13.93
N THR A 33 -4.95 -5.43 -14.83
CA THR A 33 -5.52 -6.74 -15.11
C THR A 33 -5.24 -7.24 -16.53
N ASP A 34 -5.42 -8.54 -16.75
CA ASP A 34 -5.29 -9.18 -18.06
C ASP A 34 -6.35 -8.72 -19.08
N THR A 35 -7.41 -8.04 -18.63
CA THR A 35 -8.39 -7.39 -19.48
C THR A 35 -8.05 -5.92 -19.78
N GLY A 36 -6.94 -5.40 -19.26
CA GLY A 36 -6.50 -4.02 -19.43
C GLY A 36 -7.20 -3.00 -18.51
N LEU A 37 -7.91 -3.45 -17.46
CA LEU A 37 -8.45 -2.53 -16.46
C LEU A 37 -7.33 -2.06 -15.52
N LEU A 38 -7.45 -0.80 -15.10
CA LEU A 38 -6.50 -0.13 -14.23
C LEU A 38 -7.23 0.46 -13.03
N GLY A 39 -6.83 0.05 -11.83
CA GLY A 39 -7.29 0.62 -10.57
C GLY A 39 -6.18 1.39 -9.87
N TRP A 40 -6.56 2.44 -9.14
CA TRP A 40 -5.65 3.29 -8.38
C TRP A 40 -6.11 3.40 -6.94
N GLY A 41 -5.15 3.33 -6.01
CA GLY A 41 -5.42 3.53 -4.58
C GLY A 41 -4.26 4.23 -3.87
N GLU A 42 -4.53 4.69 -2.65
CA GLU A 42 -3.62 5.51 -1.86
C GLU A 42 -3.51 4.97 -0.43
N GLY A 43 -2.29 4.89 0.11
CA GLY A 43 -2.02 4.22 1.39
C GLY A 43 -1.86 5.12 2.61
N ALA A 44 -1.29 6.31 2.47
CA ALA A 44 -1.23 7.37 3.49
C ALA A 44 -0.34 8.54 3.02
N SER A 45 -0.55 9.71 3.63
CA SER A 45 0.16 10.98 3.38
C SER A 45 0.86 11.59 4.62
N PRO A 46 1.87 10.94 5.23
CA PRO A 46 2.82 11.72 6.02
C PRO A 46 4.28 11.58 5.54
N ALA A 47 5.06 12.60 5.87
CA ALA A 47 6.50 12.65 5.66
C ALA A 47 7.19 11.37 6.16
N PRO A 48 8.25 10.90 5.47
CA PRO A 48 8.96 9.67 5.83
C PRO A 48 9.43 9.65 7.28
N GLN A 49 9.17 8.55 7.99
CA GLN A 49 9.66 8.30 9.36
C GLN A 49 10.23 6.88 9.44
N PRO A 50 11.13 6.57 10.39
CA PRO A 50 11.58 5.20 10.59
C PRO A 50 10.40 4.26 10.82
N GLY A 51 10.25 3.23 9.99
CA GLY A 51 9.15 2.26 10.11
C GLY A 51 7.79 2.73 9.60
N TRP A 52 7.65 3.96 9.08
CA TRP A 52 6.37 4.52 8.61
C TRP A 52 6.51 5.50 7.43
N GLY A 53 5.40 5.83 6.79
CA GLY A 53 5.34 6.79 5.67
C GLY A 53 5.45 6.12 4.29
N ALA A 54 5.33 6.94 3.24
CA ALA A 54 5.18 6.46 1.87
C ALA A 54 6.28 5.47 1.41
N PRO A 55 7.58 5.66 1.71
CA PRO A 55 8.61 4.69 1.33
C PRO A 55 8.45 3.33 2.00
N LYS A 56 8.04 3.29 3.28
CA LYS A 56 7.84 2.03 4.00
C LYS A 56 6.59 1.30 3.51
N ILE A 57 5.53 2.03 3.18
CA ILE A 57 4.32 1.47 2.54
C ILE A 57 4.69 0.84 1.19
N LEU A 58 5.46 1.54 0.36
CA LEU A 58 5.97 1.01 -0.91
C LEU A 58 6.77 -0.28 -0.72
N GLU A 59 7.67 -0.31 0.27
CA GLU A 59 8.46 -1.50 0.61
C GLU A 59 7.55 -2.69 0.96
N MET A 60 6.54 -2.47 1.82
CA MET A 60 5.60 -3.52 2.24
C MET A 60 4.76 -4.05 1.09
N ILE A 61 4.30 -3.16 0.20
CA ILE A 61 3.56 -3.58 -1.00
C ILE A 61 4.45 -4.47 -1.87
N ASN A 62 5.67 -4.04 -2.18
CA ASN A 62 6.58 -4.79 -3.05
C ASN A 62 7.03 -6.14 -2.47
N THR A 63 7.26 -6.20 -1.16
CA THR A 63 7.89 -7.36 -0.52
C THR A 63 6.90 -8.37 0.04
N MET A 64 5.65 -7.96 0.31
CA MET A 64 4.67 -8.84 0.96
C MET A 64 3.36 -8.93 0.21
N SER A 65 2.71 -7.81 -0.06
CA SER A 65 1.34 -7.83 -0.57
C SER A 65 1.32 -8.20 -2.04
N ALA A 66 2.05 -7.46 -2.89
CA ALA A 66 2.04 -7.63 -4.34
C ALA A 66 2.34 -9.07 -4.82
N PRO A 67 3.34 -9.80 -4.25
CA PRO A 67 3.59 -11.18 -4.65
C PRO A 67 2.40 -12.13 -4.47
N THR A 68 1.51 -11.86 -3.51
CA THR A 68 0.32 -12.69 -3.23
C THR A 68 -0.88 -12.36 -4.12
N LEU A 69 -0.82 -11.24 -4.86
CA LEU A 69 -1.92 -10.71 -5.66
C LEU A 69 -1.82 -11.06 -7.14
N ILE A 70 -0.61 -11.31 -7.67
CA ILE A 70 -0.44 -11.64 -9.08
C ILE A 70 -1.22 -12.92 -9.43
N GLY A 71 -2.04 -12.83 -10.49
CA GLY A 71 -2.89 -13.92 -10.96
C GLY A 71 -4.25 -14.05 -10.25
N ARG A 72 -4.50 -13.26 -9.19
CA ARG A 72 -5.78 -13.24 -8.46
C ARG A 72 -6.88 -12.52 -9.24
N ASP A 73 -8.13 -12.89 -8.97
CA ASP A 73 -9.30 -12.15 -9.47
C ASP A 73 -9.59 -10.94 -8.57
N PRO A 74 -9.55 -9.69 -9.08
CA PRO A 74 -9.76 -8.51 -8.26
C PRO A 74 -11.22 -8.31 -7.82
N THR A 75 -12.18 -9.07 -8.37
CA THR A 75 -13.63 -8.85 -8.10
C THR A 75 -14.10 -9.27 -6.71
N GLU A 76 -13.21 -9.79 -5.87
CA GLU A 76 -13.49 -10.21 -4.49
C GLU A 76 -12.63 -9.43 -3.49
N PRO A 77 -12.73 -8.08 -3.44
CA PRO A 77 -11.82 -7.24 -2.66
C PRO A 77 -11.85 -7.57 -1.17
N MET A 78 -13.03 -7.91 -0.62
CA MET A 78 -13.16 -8.30 0.79
C MET A 78 -12.43 -9.60 1.14
N VAL A 79 -12.31 -10.54 0.21
CA VAL A 79 -11.53 -11.77 0.41
C VAL A 79 -10.05 -11.44 0.43
N ILE A 80 -9.60 -10.66 -0.56
CA ILE A 80 -8.21 -10.21 -0.66
C ILE A 80 -7.81 -9.40 0.59
N TRP A 81 -8.63 -8.44 1.02
CA TRP A 81 -8.39 -7.63 2.20
C TRP A 81 -8.22 -8.49 3.46
N LYS A 82 -9.10 -9.49 3.68
CA LYS A 82 -9.01 -10.40 4.83
C LYS A 82 -7.72 -11.22 4.81
N GLU A 83 -7.34 -11.75 3.66
CA GLU A 83 -6.11 -12.52 3.52
C GLU A 83 -4.87 -11.67 3.76
N LEU A 84 -4.84 -10.43 3.25
CA LEU A 84 -3.75 -9.49 3.51
C LEU A 84 -3.67 -9.08 4.99
N GLN A 85 -4.83 -8.91 5.65
CA GLN A 85 -4.88 -8.67 7.10
C GLN A 85 -4.32 -9.86 7.89
N ILE A 86 -4.70 -11.10 7.53
CA ILE A 86 -4.15 -12.31 8.16
C ILE A 86 -2.65 -12.43 7.91
N LEU A 87 -2.19 -12.18 6.68
CA LEU A 87 -0.76 -12.18 6.34
C LEU A 87 0.00 -11.18 7.19
N SER A 88 -0.51 -9.94 7.28
CA SER A 88 0.05 -8.89 8.13
C SER A 88 0.14 -9.35 9.58
N VAL A 89 -0.95 -9.79 10.19
CA VAL A 89 -0.95 -10.26 11.59
C VAL A 89 0.00 -11.44 11.80
N SER A 90 0.06 -12.39 10.87
CA SER A 90 0.93 -13.57 10.98
C SER A 90 2.43 -13.24 10.83
N THR A 91 2.76 -12.24 10.02
CA THR A 91 4.14 -11.79 9.80
C THR A 91 4.60 -10.91 10.95
N PHE A 92 3.66 -10.24 11.64
CA PHE A 92 3.94 -9.12 12.55
C PHE A 92 3.38 -9.28 13.97
N SER A 93 3.09 -10.51 14.38
CA SER A 93 2.63 -10.76 15.74
C SER A 93 3.70 -10.36 16.77
N PRO A 94 3.30 -9.71 17.90
CA PRO A 94 4.24 -9.29 18.95
C PRO A 94 5.17 -10.42 19.43
N PRO A 95 6.42 -10.12 19.86
CA PRO A 95 6.93 -8.81 20.30
C PRO A 95 7.84 -8.09 19.28
N THR A 96 7.86 -8.51 18.01
CA THR A 96 8.93 -8.15 17.08
C THR A 96 8.79 -6.80 16.38
N TRP A 97 7.65 -6.11 16.49
CA TRP A 97 7.33 -4.95 15.64
C TRP A 97 6.85 -3.70 16.38
N THR A 98 7.15 -2.55 15.78
CA THR A 98 6.80 -1.21 16.28
C THR A 98 5.39 -0.80 15.84
N ALA A 99 4.78 0.15 16.55
CA ALA A 99 3.48 0.71 16.17
C ALA A 99 3.50 1.36 14.77
N ASP A 100 4.66 1.86 14.34
CA ASP A 100 4.83 2.51 13.05
C ASP A 100 4.78 1.52 11.88
N GLU A 101 5.36 0.34 12.06
CA GLU A 101 5.29 -0.73 11.06
C GLU A 101 3.86 -1.28 10.91
N GLN A 102 3.08 -1.35 12.01
CA GLN A 102 1.66 -1.70 11.94
C GLN A 102 0.83 -0.67 11.15
N LYS A 103 1.13 0.63 11.32
CA LYS A 103 0.52 1.68 10.50
C LYS A 103 0.90 1.49 9.03
N ALA A 104 2.17 1.23 8.73
CA ALA A 104 2.66 1.05 7.36
C ALA A 104 1.97 -0.14 6.67
N SER A 105 1.78 -1.25 7.39
CA SER A 105 1.05 -2.41 6.88
C SER A 105 -0.41 -2.06 6.59
N THR A 106 -1.07 -1.34 7.51
CA THR A 106 -2.44 -0.84 7.31
C THR A 106 -2.53 0.06 6.07
N GLY A 107 -1.56 0.96 5.87
CA GLY A 107 -1.51 1.82 4.69
C GLY A 107 -1.30 1.04 3.39
N ALA A 108 -0.45 0.01 3.40
CA ALA A 108 -0.25 -0.87 2.25
C ALA A 108 -1.55 -1.61 1.88
N ILE A 109 -2.24 -2.19 2.87
CA ILE A 109 -3.52 -2.89 2.65
C ILE A 109 -4.58 -1.91 2.14
N SER A 110 -4.64 -0.70 2.68
CA SER A 110 -5.61 0.33 2.26
C SER A 110 -5.38 0.77 0.81
N ALA A 111 -4.13 1.01 0.40
CA ALA A 111 -3.80 1.39 -0.98
C ALA A 111 -4.24 0.33 -1.99
N ILE A 112 -4.10 -0.94 -1.61
CA ILE A 112 -4.51 -2.08 -2.44
C ILE A 112 -6.03 -2.18 -2.48
N ASP A 113 -6.71 -2.14 -1.32
CA ASP A 113 -8.17 -2.27 -1.24
C ASP A 113 -8.90 -1.19 -2.05
N ILE A 114 -8.39 0.05 -2.04
CA ILE A 114 -8.94 1.15 -2.86
C ILE A 114 -8.68 0.92 -4.37
N ALA A 115 -7.58 0.26 -4.73
CA ALA A 115 -7.20 0.01 -6.12
C ALA A 115 -7.89 -1.21 -6.75
N LEU A 116 -8.52 -2.08 -5.96
CA LEU A 116 -9.26 -3.27 -6.44
C LEU A 116 -10.69 -2.90 -6.84
#